data_AF-A0A7K2MHE3-F1
#
_entry.id   AF-A0A7K2MHE3-F1
#
_cell.length_a   1.000
_cell.length_b   1.000
_cell.length_c   1.000
_cell.angle_alpha   90.00
_cell.angle_beta   90.00
_cell.angle_gamma   90.00
#
_symmetry.space_group_name_H-M   'P 1'
#
loop_
_entity.id
_entity.type
_entity.pdbx_description
1 polymer ?
#
loop_
_entity_poly.entity_id
_entity_poly.type
_entity_poly.pdbx_seq_one_letter_code
_entity_poly.pdbx_strand_id
1 'polypeptide(L)'
;ARVDDTPGRAGSPAGPGDRLARLAGRARLTELDTAVLLVALAPDVDRTFEPLYGYLNNDVSRRRATVGLALDLCGVPEHAAAARARFHPSAPLRALGMLEVEEPERPFLTRSLRAPDRLIGHLLGDDTPDAALLGLLLPMPDPLPAAGTDADAFVRRLAARLHEGPLTAYLREPREGDGLAALASALDAAGVDALRCTEPAD
;
A
#
# COMPACT_ATOMS: atom_id res chain seq x y z
N ALA A 1 -35.30 26.46 14.98
CA ALA A 1 -34.14 26.02 14.18
C ALA A 1 -32.95 25.90 15.13
N ARG A 2 -32.63 24.66 15.53
CA ARG A 2 -31.49 24.35 16.40
C ARG A 2 -30.61 23.43 15.55
N VAL A 3 -29.47 23.94 15.10
CA VAL A 3 -28.47 23.19 14.34
C VAL A 3 -27.49 22.68 15.39
N ASP A 4 -27.57 21.40 15.72
CA ASP A 4 -26.57 20.70 16.52
C ASP A 4 -25.37 20.43 15.60
N ASP A 5 -24.34 21.25 15.76
CA ASP A 5 -23.05 21.09 15.13
C ASP A 5 -22.26 20.03 15.91
N THR A 6 -22.27 18.80 15.42
CA THR A 6 -21.47 17.72 15.99
C THR A 6 -20.09 17.78 15.34
N PRO A 7 -19.00 18.02 16.08
CA PRO A 7 -17.67 18.02 15.47
C PRO A 7 -17.35 16.60 15.03
N GLY A 8 -17.29 16.40 13.71
CA GLY A 8 -16.72 15.22 13.09
C GLY A 8 -15.34 14.97 13.68
N ARG A 9 -15.10 13.73 14.12
CA ARG A 9 -13.79 13.27 14.59
C ARG A 9 -12.78 13.41 13.45
N ALA A 10 -12.10 14.55 13.42
CA ALA A 10 -10.86 14.70 12.68
C ALA A 10 -9.87 13.70 13.28
N GLY A 11 -9.54 12.66 12.50
CA GLY A 11 -8.42 11.79 12.80
C GLY A 11 -7.19 12.66 13.01
N SER A 12 -6.55 12.51 14.17
CA SER A 12 -5.32 13.23 14.51
C SER A 12 -4.32 13.07 13.36
N PRO A 13 -3.60 14.12 12.92
CA PRO A 13 -2.61 14.00 11.87
C PRO A 13 -1.49 13.12 12.39
N ALA A 14 -1.58 11.83 12.06
CA ALA A 14 -0.57 10.86 12.38
C ALA A 14 0.74 11.33 11.72
N GLY A 15 1.78 11.51 12.52
CA GLY A 15 3.08 11.93 12.01
C GLY A 15 3.59 10.99 10.91
N PRO A 16 4.56 11.42 10.10
CA PRO A 16 5.10 10.62 8.99
C PRO A 16 5.48 9.18 9.37
N GLY A 17 5.90 8.95 10.62
CA GLY A 17 6.24 7.63 11.15
C GLY A 17 5.08 6.63 11.22
N ASP A 18 3.82 7.08 11.26
CA ASP A 18 2.66 6.18 11.30
C ASP A 18 2.29 5.66 9.91
N ARG A 19 2.54 6.45 8.84
CA ARG A 19 2.17 6.05 7.47
C ARG A 19 2.98 4.84 7.00
N LEU A 20 4.30 4.89 7.14
CA LEU A 20 5.16 3.75 6.81
C LEU A 20 4.85 2.52 7.66
N ALA A 21 4.65 2.69 8.97
CA ALA A 21 4.33 1.59 9.88
C ALA A 21 3.00 0.91 9.51
N ARG A 22 1.94 1.70 9.24
CA ARG A 22 0.65 1.18 8.79
C ARG A 22 0.75 0.47 7.45
N LEU A 23 1.49 1.05 6.51
CA LEU A 23 1.72 0.44 5.20
C LEU A 23 2.46 -0.89 5.32
N ALA A 24 3.54 -0.93 6.09
CA ALA A 24 4.32 -2.14 6.37
C ALA A 24 3.45 -3.23 7.02
N GLY A 25 2.62 -2.86 8.01
CA GLY A 25 1.67 -3.78 8.65
C GLY A 25 0.65 -4.35 7.66
N ARG A 26 0.03 -3.51 6.82
CA ARG A 26 -0.95 -3.92 5.81
C ARG A 26 -0.36 -4.83 4.73
N ALA A 27 0.83 -4.49 4.25
CA ALA A 27 1.57 -5.27 3.25
C ALA A 27 2.34 -6.47 3.84
N ARG A 28 2.28 -6.66 5.17
CA ARG A 28 3.03 -7.70 5.91
C ARG A 28 4.52 -7.68 5.60
N LEU A 29 5.07 -6.48 5.46
CA LEU A 29 6.50 -6.27 5.24
C LEU A 29 7.28 -6.70 6.48
N THR A 30 8.39 -7.39 6.26
CA THR A 30 9.36 -7.65 7.32
C THR A 30 10.20 -6.41 7.60
N GLU A 31 11.01 -6.46 8.65
CA GLU A 31 11.97 -5.40 8.96
C GLU A 31 12.94 -5.17 7.79
N LEU A 32 13.43 -6.26 7.18
CA LEU A 32 14.29 -6.17 5.99
C LEU A 32 13.56 -5.53 4.80
N ASP A 33 12.31 -5.91 4.54
CA ASP A 33 11.54 -5.32 3.44
C ASP A 33 11.37 -3.81 3.64
N THR A 34 11.06 -3.41 4.87
CA THR A 34 10.91 -1.99 5.24
C THR A 34 12.23 -1.23 5.10
N ALA A 35 13.34 -1.80 5.56
CA ALA A 35 14.66 -1.18 5.46
C ALA A 35 15.11 -1.02 3.99
N VAL A 36 14.90 -2.05 3.15
CA VAL A 36 15.17 -1.98 1.71
C VAL A 36 14.34 -0.88 1.04
N LEU A 37 13.06 -0.76 1.40
CA LEU A 37 12.20 0.30 0.87
C LEU A 37 12.71 1.70 1.26
N LEU A 38 13.13 1.89 2.51
CA LEU A 38 13.74 3.14 2.98
C LEU A 38 15.04 3.49 2.23
N VAL A 39 15.89 2.50 1.96
CA VAL A 39 17.11 2.70 1.16
C VAL A 39 16.75 3.09 -0.28
N ALA A 40 15.73 2.47 -0.88
CA ALA A 40 15.31 2.79 -2.24
C ALA A 40 14.70 4.19 -2.36
N LEU A 41 13.93 4.65 -1.38
CA LEU A 41 13.24 5.96 -1.41
C LEU A 41 14.15 7.14 -1.08
N ALA A 42 15.25 6.91 -0.36
CA ALA A 42 16.13 7.96 0.16
C ALA A 42 16.54 9.02 -0.89
N PRO A 43 17.01 8.67 -2.11
CA PRO A 43 17.42 9.66 -3.10
C PRO A 43 16.25 10.47 -3.68
N ASP A 44 15.02 9.94 -3.65
CA ASP A 44 13.83 10.68 -4.12
C ASP A 44 13.32 11.69 -3.09
N VAL A 45 13.50 11.38 -1.80
CA VAL A 45 13.07 12.26 -0.70
C VAL A 45 14.13 13.31 -0.36
N ASP A 46 15.41 12.93 -0.41
CA ASP A 46 16.51 13.83 -0.12
C ASP A 46 17.67 13.59 -1.09
N ARG A 47 17.92 14.60 -1.94
CA ARG A 47 18.97 14.59 -2.96
C ARG A 47 20.39 14.41 -2.38
N THR A 48 20.60 14.60 -1.08
CA THR A 48 21.91 14.37 -0.45
C THR A 48 22.35 12.91 -0.53
N PHE A 49 21.42 11.96 -0.67
CA PHE A 49 21.72 10.55 -0.86
C PHE A 49 22.25 10.21 -2.25
N GLU A 50 21.91 10.99 -3.29
CA GLU A 50 22.37 10.75 -4.66
C GLU A 50 23.91 10.61 -4.76
N PRO A 51 24.73 11.58 -4.30
CA PRO A 51 26.19 11.46 -4.35
C PRO A 51 26.74 10.39 -3.40
N LEU A 52 26.09 10.16 -2.24
CA LEU A 52 26.50 9.11 -1.31
C LEU A 52 26.35 7.72 -1.94
N TYR A 53 25.25 7.49 -2.65
CA TYR A 53 25.03 6.23 -3.36
C TYR A 53 25.97 6.08 -4.53
N GLY A 54 26.29 7.15 -5.26
CA GLY A 54 27.34 7.10 -6.29
C GLY A 54 28.69 6.65 -5.72
N TYR A 55 29.06 7.17 -4.54
CA TYR A 55 30.29 6.75 -3.85
C TYR A 55 30.22 5.28 -3.40
N LEU A 56 29.15 4.87 -2.72
CA LEU A 56 29.00 3.49 -2.21
C LEU A 56 28.88 2.44 -3.33
N ASN A 57 28.28 2.81 -4.46
CA ASN A 57 28.24 1.97 -5.66
C ASN A 57 29.59 1.94 -6.40
N ASN A 58 30.59 2.71 -5.99
CA ASN A 58 31.85 2.96 -6.70
C ASN A 58 31.63 3.45 -8.15
N ASP A 59 30.54 4.19 -8.37
CA ASP A 59 30.16 4.72 -9.68
C ASP A 59 29.36 6.02 -9.49
N VAL A 60 30.02 7.15 -9.70
CA VAL A 60 29.43 8.49 -9.53
C VAL A 60 28.26 8.77 -10.46
N SER A 61 28.08 7.97 -11.52
CA SER A 61 26.91 8.05 -12.39
C SER A 61 25.67 7.37 -11.78
N ARG A 62 25.84 6.51 -10.76
CA ARG A 62 24.76 5.71 -10.17
C ARG A 62 24.27 6.30 -8.86
N ARG A 63 23.26 7.15 -9.00
CA ARG A 63 22.67 7.93 -7.89
C ARG A 63 21.52 7.23 -7.17
N ARG A 64 21.31 5.94 -7.45
CA ARG A 64 20.24 5.11 -6.92
C ARG A 64 20.80 3.96 -6.10
N ALA A 65 19.99 3.47 -5.17
CA ALA A 65 20.32 2.24 -4.47
C ALA A 65 20.38 1.08 -5.48
N THR A 66 21.31 0.17 -5.28
CA THR A 66 21.34 -1.13 -5.97
C THR A 66 20.88 -2.22 -5.02
N VAL A 67 20.53 -3.40 -5.55
CA VAL A 67 20.19 -4.56 -4.71
C VAL A 67 21.34 -4.89 -3.74
N GLY A 68 22.58 -4.88 -4.23
CA GLY A 68 23.77 -5.12 -3.40
C GLY A 68 23.95 -4.06 -2.33
N LEU A 69 23.86 -2.78 -2.70
CA LEU A 69 23.96 -1.67 -1.75
C LEU A 69 22.88 -1.74 -0.66
N ALA A 70 21.64 -2.07 -1.02
CA ALA A 70 20.56 -2.19 -0.04
C ALA A 70 20.81 -3.33 0.95
N LEU A 71 21.29 -4.49 0.48
CA LEU A 71 21.64 -5.61 1.36
C LEU A 71 22.82 -5.29 2.28
N ASP A 72 23.85 -4.64 1.74
CA ASP A 72 25.04 -4.22 2.50
C ASP A 72 24.68 -3.22 3.61
N LEU A 73 23.90 -2.18 3.29
CA LEU A 73 23.41 -1.21 4.28
C LEU A 73 22.49 -1.85 5.34
N CYS A 74 21.78 -2.92 5.00
CA CYS A 74 20.97 -3.70 5.94
C CYS A 74 21.78 -4.73 6.74
N GLY A 75 23.09 -4.87 6.50
CA GLY A 75 23.95 -5.85 7.15
C GLY A 75 23.60 -7.30 6.78
N VAL A 76 23.01 -7.53 5.61
CA VAL A 76 22.54 -8.84 5.17
C VAL A 76 23.47 -9.41 4.09
N PRO A 77 23.96 -10.65 4.22
CA PRO A 77 24.83 -11.24 3.21
C PRO A 77 24.15 -11.38 1.84
N GLU A 78 24.78 -10.88 0.79
CA GLU A 78 24.28 -10.89 -0.59
C GLU A 78 24.01 -12.30 -1.19
N HIS A 79 24.68 -13.31 -0.65
CA HIS A 79 24.53 -14.71 -1.03
C HIS A 79 23.39 -15.41 -0.29
N ALA A 80 22.79 -14.79 0.72
CA ALA A 80 21.70 -15.38 1.49
C ALA A 80 20.44 -15.51 0.62
N ALA A 81 19.99 -16.74 0.39
CA ALA A 81 18.82 -17.02 -0.44
C ALA A 81 17.55 -16.31 0.05
N ALA A 82 17.35 -16.25 1.37
CA ALA A 82 16.20 -15.57 1.98
C ALA A 82 16.19 -14.04 1.72
N ALA A 83 17.37 -13.42 1.62
CA ALA A 83 17.51 -12.01 1.30
C ALA A 83 17.21 -11.74 -0.17
N ARG A 84 17.79 -12.56 -1.05
CA ARG A 84 17.55 -12.51 -2.50
C ARG A 84 16.07 -12.72 -2.85
N ALA A 85 15.40 -13.60 -2.10
CA ALA A 85 13.97 -13.88 -2.27
C ALA A 85 13.09 -12.63 -2.06
N ARG A 86 13.55 -11.61 -1.30
CA ARG A 86 12.79 -10.36 -1.09
C ARG A 86 12.65 -9.50 -2.35
N PHE A 87 13.49 -9.72 -3.35
CA PHE A 87 13.45 -9.03 -4.65
C PHE A 87 12.83 -9.90 -5.76
N HIS A 88 12.26 -11.06 -5.42
CA HIS A 88 11.53 -11.89 -6.39
C HIS A 88 10.24 -11.18 -6.84
N PRO A 89 9.78 -11.33 -8.10
CA PRO A 89 8.53 -10.71 -8.56
C PRO A 89 7.31 -11.02 -7.68
N SER A 90 7.28 -12.20 -7.02
CA SER A 90 6.21 -12.60 -6.10
C SER A 90 6.43 -12.18 -4.65
N ALA A 91 7.54 -11.52 -4.32
CA ALA A 91 7.79 -11.02 -2.98
C ALA A 91 6.99 -9.73 -2.73
N PRO A 92 6.58 -9.44 -1.48
CA PRO A 92 5.65 -8.34 -1.19
C PRO A 92 6.05 -7.00 -1.80
N LEU A 93 7.34 -6.62 -1.70
CA LEU A 93 7.83 -5.36 -2.25
C LEU A 93 7.56 -5.19 -3.75
N ARG A 94 7.70 -6.26 -4.54
CA ARG A 94 7.49 -6.20 -5.99
C ARG A 94 6.07 -6.55 -6.39
N ALA A 95 5.49 -7.57 -5.76
CA ALA A 95 4.13 -8.02 -6.06
C ALA A 95 3.07 -6.95 -5.78
N LEU A 96 3.33 -6.08 -4.80
CA LEU A 96 2.46 -4.96 -4.44
C LEU A 96 2.88 -3.65 -5.12
N GLY A 97 3.83 -3.68 -6.06
CA GLY A 97 4.31 -2.49 -6.76
C GLY A 97 4.93 -1.43 -5.83
N MET A 98 5.54 -1.84 -4.71
CA MET A 98 6.18 -0.92 -3.78
C MET A 98 7.65 -0.65 -4.14
N LEU A 99 8.25 -1.55 -4.92
CA LEU A 99 9.63 -1.51 -5.34
C LEU A 99 9.76 -2.03 -6.78
N GLU A 100 10.43 -1.25 -7.61
CA GLU A 100 10.85 -1.63 -8.94
C GLU A 100 12.33 -2.02 -8.92
N VAL A 101 12.65 -3.09 -9.65
CA VAL A 101 14.03 -3.53 -9.87
C VAL A 101 14.31 -3.32 -11.35
N GLU A 102 15.07 -2.27 -11.65
CA GLU A 102 15.39 -1.84 -13.00
C GLU A 102 16.66 -2.54 -13.52
N GLU A 103 16.97 -2.33 -14.81
CA GLU A 103 18.19 -2.84 -15.45
C GLU A 103 18.31 -4.38 -15.41
N PRO A 104 17.29 -5.14 -15.86
CA PRO A 104 17.25 -6.60 -15.76
C PRO A 104 18.41 -7.31 -16.47
N GLU A 105 19.00 -6.68 -17.49
CA GLU A 105 20.18 -7.12 -18.22
C GLU A 105 21.46 -7.14 -17.36
N ARG A 106 21.48 -6.42 -16.24
CA ARG A 106 22.63 -6.40 -15.33
C ARG A 106 22.64 -7.59 -14.37
N PRO A 107 23.83 -7.93 -13.82
CA PRO A 107 23.94 -8.84 -12.69
C PRO A 107 23.04 -8.41 -11.53
N PHE A 108 22.42 -9.37 -10.85
CA PHE A 108 21.37 -9.13 -9.85
C PHE A 108 21.72 -8.06 -8.81
N LEU A 109 22.93 -8.08 -8.26
CA LEU A 109 23.35 -7.16 -7.20
C LEU A 109 23.57 -5.73 -7.69
N THR A 110 23.84 -5.54 -8.98
CA THR A 110 24.05 -4.22 -9.56
C THR A 110 22.78 -3.65 -10.16
N ARG A 111 21.64 -4.32 -10.09
CA ARG A 111 20.35 -3.78 -10.54
C ARG A 111 19.89 -2.62 -9.65
N SER A 112 19.36 -1.58 -10.26
CA SER A 112 18.89 -0.38 -9.56
C SER A 112 17.53 -0.62 -8.91
N LEU A 113 17.30 0.02 -7.77
CA LEU A 113 16.07 0.00 -7.02
C LEU A 113 15.37 1.35 -7.12
N ARG A 114 14.06 1.33 -7.36
CA ARG A 114 13.23 2.53 -7.41
C ARG A 114 11.91 2.31 -6.66
N ALA A 115 11.52 3.27 -5.84
CA ALA A 115 10.17 3.32 -5.28
C ALA A 115 9.26 4.13 -6.23
N PRO A 116 8.04 3.68 -6.54
CA PRO A 116 7.15 4.44 -7.39
C PRO A 116 6.73 5.79 -6.77
N ASP A 117 6.60 6.82 -7.61
CA ASP A 117 6.29 8.19 -7.19
C ASP A 117 4.99 8.26 -6.36
N ARG A 118 3.98 7.44 -6.72
CA ARG A 118 2.71 7.36 -5.95
C ARG A 118 2.93 6.90 -4.51
N LEU A 119 3.82 5.93 -4.29
CA LEU A 119 4.16 5.45 -2.95
C LEU A 119 4.87 6.54 -2.14
N ILE A 120 5.82 7.24 -2.76
CA ILE A 120 6.54 8.35 -2.13
C ILE A 120 5.54 9.45 -1.73
N GLY A 121 4.65 9.84 -2.64
CA GLY A 121 3.58 10.80 -2.36
C GLY A 121 2.72 10.40 -1.15
N HIS A 122 2.29 9.13 -1.09
CA HIS A 122 1.51 8.63 0.06
C HIS A 122 2.27 8.75 1.39
N LEU A 123 3.55 8.36 1.40
CA LEU A 123 4.38 8.45 2.59
C LEU A 123 4.61 9.89 3.04
N LEU A 124 4.63 10.84 2.08
CA LEU A 124 4.72 12.28 2.34
C LEU A 124 3.36 12.95 2.64
N GLY A 125 2.26 12.20 2.59
CA GLY A 125 0.93 12.65 3.02
C GLY A 125 -0.08 12.91 1.89
N ASP A 126 0.26 12.59 0.65
CA ASP A 126 -0.65 12.69 -0.49
C ASP A 126 -1.48 11.40 -0.65
N ASP A 127 -2.77 11.49 -0.33
CA ASP A 127 -3.72 10.39 -0.43
C ASP A 127 -4.48 10.36 -1.77
N THR A 128 -4.12 11.21 -2.74
CA THR A 128 -4.69 11.23 -4.09
C THR A 128 -4.43 9.91 -4.82
N PRO A 129 -5.43 9.26 -5.46
CA PRO A 129 -5.20 8.03 -6.21
C PRO A 129 -4.17 8.18 -7.33
N ASP A 130 -3.60 7.06 -7.77
CA ASP A 130 -2.75 7.05 -8.96
C ASP A 130 -3.52 7.56 -10.19
N ALA A 131 -2.85 8.34 -11.05
CA ALA A 131 -3.44 8.89 -12.26
C ALA A 131 -4.02 7.80 -13.18
N ALA A 132 -3.40 6.60 -13.21
CA ALA A 132 -3.90 5.47 -13.97
C ALA A 132 -5.24 4.90 -13.46
N LEU A 133 -5.63 5.24 -12.23
CA LEU A 133 -6.89 4.80 -11.62
C LEU A 133 -7.98 5.89 -11.67
N LEU A 134 -7.66 7.09 -12.14
CA LEU A 134 -8.65 8.16 -12.27
C LEU A 134 -9.73 7.78 -13.27
N GLY A 135 -11.00 7.91 -12.87
CA GLY A 135 -12.16 7.49 -13.66
C GLY A 135 -12.53 6.02 -13.56
N LEU A 136 -11.64 5.17 -13.01
CA LEU A 136 -11.94 3.77 -12.68
C LEU A 136 -12.40 3.61 -11.24
N LEU A 137 -11.95 4.50 -10.35
CA LEU A 137 -12.34 4.52 -8.95
C LEU A 137 -13.65 5.27 -8.77
N LEU A 138 -14.61 4.59 -8.15
CA LEU A 138 -15.90 5.14 -7.78
C LEU A 138 -16.04 5.07 -6.25
N PRO A 139 -16.75 6.03 -5.64
CA PRO A 139 -17.05 5.97 -4.22
C PRO A 139 -17.96 4.77 -3.93
N MET A 140 -17.82 4.22 -2.72
CA MET A 140 -18.81 3.30 -2.18
C MET A 140 -20.14 4.04 -1.96
N PRO A 141 -21.30 3.40 -2.17
CA PRO A 141 -22.58 3.99 -1.80
C PRO A 141 -22.69 4.16 -0.29
N ASP A 142 -23.63 5.00 0.15
CA ASP A 142 -23.89 5.19 1.57
C ASP A 142 -24.34 3.87 2.23
N PRO A 143 -23.88 3.59 3.47
CA PRO A 143 -24.31 2.41 4.20
C PRO A 143 -25.81 2.46 4.50
N LEU A 144 -26.46 1.31 4.44
CA LEU A 144 -27.87 1.16 4.80
C LEU A 144 -28.08 1.41 6.30
N PRO A 145 -29.19 2.06 6.69
CA PRO A 145 -29.56 2.17 8.10
C PRO A 145 -29.84 0.79 8.70
N ALA A 146 -29.42 0.58 9.95
CA ALA A 146 -29.65 -0.68 10.66
C ALA A 146 -31.15 -1.01 10.72
N ALA A 147 -31.54 -2.18 10.23
CA ALA A 147 -32.94 -2.57 10.10
C ALA A 147 -33.42 -3.51 11.22
N GLY A 148 -32.52 -3.97 12.10
CA GLY A 148 -32.81 -4.95 13.14
C GLY A 148 -33.07 -6.37 12.61
N THR A 149 -32.62 -6.67 11.38
CA THR A 149 -32.98 -7.89 10.62
C THR A 149 -31.80 -8.85 10.44
N ASP A 150 -32.05 -9.97 9.76
CA ASP A 150 -31.01 -10.92 9.29
C ASP A 150 -29.91 -10.23 8.46
N ALA A 151 -30.23 -9.12 7.77
CA ALA A 151 -29.26 -8.33 7.03
C ALA A 151 -28.16 -7.76 7.96
N ASP A 152 -28.54 -7.30 9.16
CA ASP A 152 -27.57 -6.77 10.13
C ASP A 152 -26.66 -7.88 10.68
N ALA A 153 -27.19 -9.11 10.81
CA ALA A 153 -26.39 -10.27 11.22
C ALA A 153 -25.37 -10.65 10.14
N PHE A 154 -25.76 -10.58 8.86
CA PHE A 154 -24.84 -10.76 7.74
C PHE A 154 -23.75 -9.68 7.73
N VAL A 155 -24.13 -8.41 7.85
CA VAL A 155 -23.20 -7.26 7.90
C VAL A 155 -22.17 -7.43 9.02
N ARG A 156 -22.61 -7.74 10.25
CA ARG A 156 -21.70 -7.99 11.38
C ARG A 156 -20.73 -9.15 11.12
N ARG A 157 -21.22 -10.24 10.52
CA ARG A 157 -20.39 -11.41 10.20
C ARG A 157 -19.36 -11.09 9.13
N LEU A 158 -19.74 -10.34 8.09
CA LEU A 158 -18.82 -9.91 7.04
C LEU A 158 -17.77 -8.94 7.60
N ALA A 159 -18.19 -7.95 8.39
CA ALA A 159 -17.30 -7.03 9.08
C ALA A 159 -16.27 -7.74 9.97
N ALA A 160 -16.68 -8.76 10.74
CA ALA A 160 -15.77 -9.57 11.54
C ALA A 160 -14.72 -10.30 10.67
N ARG A 161 -15.13 -10.82 9.50
CA ARG A 161 -14.21 -11.50 8.58
C ARG A 161 -13.23 -10.55 7.90
N LEU A 162 -13.64 -9.32 7.61
CA LEU A 162 -12.74 -8.29 7.06
C LEU A 162 -11.58 -7.96 8.03
N HIS A 163 -11.79 -8.09 9.34
CA HIS A 163 -10.72 -7.90 10.34
C HIS A 163 -9.72 -9.06 10.41
N GLU A 164 -10.11 -10.27 9.99
CA GLU A 164 -9.22 -11.44 10.02
C GLU A 164 -8.18 -11.41 8.89
N GLY A 165 -8.46 -10.70 7.79
CA GLY A 165 -7.52 -10.49 6.70
C GLY A 165 -8.20 -10.30 5.34
N PRO A 166 -7.41 -10.34 4.24
CA PRO A 166 -7.95 -10.25 2.89
C PRO A 166 -8.99 -11.34 2.65
N LEU A 167 -10.16 -10.93 2.16
CA LEU A 167 -11.29 -11.81 1.90
C LEU A 167 -11.68 -11.73 0.44
N THR A 168 -11.70 -12.86 -0.25
CA THR A 168 -12.40 -13.00 -1.53
C THR A 168 -13.80 -13.52 -1.24
N ALA A 169 -14.81 -12.71 -1.53
CA ALA A 169 -16.20 -13.06 -1.32
C ALA A 169 -17.01 -12.79 -2.59
N TYR A 170 -17.97 -13.68 -2.86
CA TYR A 170 -18.99 -13.48 -3.87
C TYR A 170 -20.31 -13.14 -3.17
N LEU A 171 -20.81 -11.92 -3.38
CA LEU A 171 -22.09 -11.48 -2.82
C LEU A 171 -23.19 -11.77 -3.84
N ARG A 172 -24.09 -12.68 -3.48
CA ARG A 172 -25.28 -12.97 -4.28
C ARG A 172 -26.35 -11.94 -3.96
N GLU A 173 -26.76 -11.18 -4.96
CA GLU A 173 -27.75 -10.12 -4.82
C GLU A 173 -29.13 -10.61 -5.28
N PRO A 174 -30.19 -10.50 -4.46
CA PRO A 174 -31.57 -10.77 -4.90
C PRO A 174 -32.09 -9.71 -5.87
N ARG A 175 -31.68 -8.45 -5.67
CA ARG A 175 -31.92 -7.31 -6.55
C ARG A 175 -30.60 -6.61 -6.81
N GLU A 176 -30.48 -6.01 -7.99
CA GLU A 176 -29.31 -5.23 -8.37
C GLU A 176 -29.05 -4.11 -7.34
N GLY A 177 -27.84 -4.08 -6.78
CA GLY A 177 -27.39 -3.08 -5.81
C GLY A 177 -27.50 -3.51 -4.34
N ASP A 178 -28.26 -4.57 -4.02
CA ASP A 178 -28.44 -5.03 -2.64
C ASP A 178 -27.11 -5.50 -2.02
N GLY A 179 -26.27 -6.17 -2.80
CA GLY A 179 -24.98 -6.67 -2.31
C GLY A 179 -23.96 -5.55 -2.13
N LEU A 180 -23.89 -4.60 -3.06
CA LEU A 180 -23.03 -3.42 -2.93
C LEU A 180 -23.40 -2.59 -1.68
N ALA A 181 -24.69 -2.39 -1.42
CA ALA A 181 -25.16 -1.68 -0.23
C ALA A 181 -24.86 -2.45 1.07
N ALA A 182 -25.03 -3.78 1.07
CA ALA A 182 -24.65 -4.62 2.22
C ALA A 182 -23.12 -4.61 2.45
N LEU A 183 -22.32 -4.59 1.40
CA LEU A 183 -20.87 -4.47 1.48
C LEU A 183 -20.46 -3.11 2.04
N ALA A 184 -21.08 -2.02 1.59
CA ALA A 184 -20.84 -0.68 2.14
C ALA A 184 -21.10 -0.64 3.66
N SER A 185 -22.23 -1.17 4.12
CA SER A 185 -22.54 -1.29 5.55
C SER A 185 -21.54 -2.17 6.31
N ALA A 186 -21.03 -3.25 5.71
CA ALA A 186 -20.03 -4.10 6.35
C ALA A 186 -18.66 -3.43 6.46
N LEU A 187 -18.27 -2.64 5.47
CA LEU A 187 -17.02 -1.86 5.48
C LEU A 187 -17.10 -0.73 6.51
N ASP A 188 -18.23 -0.02 6.56
CA ASP A 188 -18.51 1.01 7.56
C ASP A 188 -18.49 0.41 8.99
N ALA A 189 -19.21 -0.69 9.20
CA ALA A 189 -19.18 -1.41 10.48
C ALA A 189 -17.79 -1.95 10.85
N ALA A 190 -16.92 -2.16 9.86
CA ALA A 190 -15.54 -2.57 10.06
C ALA A 190 -14.56 -1.39 10.24
N GLY A 191 -15.00 -0.14 10.04
CA GLY A 191 -14.13 1.03 10.04
C GLY A 191 -13.09 1.00 8.93
N VAL A 192 -13.41 0.38 7.78
CA VAL A 192 -12.52 0.23 6.64
C VAL A 192 -12.97 1.14 5.51
N ASP A 193 -12.16 2.14 5.19
CA ASP A 193 -12.35 2.96 3.99
C ASP A 193 -12.17 2.13 2.72
N ALA A 194 -13.07 2.33 1.76
CA ALA A 194 -13.06 1.56 0.52
C ALA A 194 -13.50 2.40 -0.69
N LEU A 195 -12.98 1.99 -1.84
CA LEU A 195 -13.39 2.46 -3.15
C LEU A 195 -13.76 1.23 -3.98
N ARG A 196 -14.68 1.39 -4.93
CA ARG A 196 -14.99 0.35 -5.92
C ARG A 196 -14.30 0.69 -7.24
N CYS A 197 -13.76 -0.32 -7.90
CA CYS A 197 -13.11 -0.18 -9.20
C CYS A 197 -14.00 -0.81 -10.26
N THR A 198 -14.21 -0.13 -11.39
CA THR A 198 -14.77 -0.78 -12.58
C THR A 198 -13.67 -1.51 -13.34
N GLU A 199 -14.04 -2.53 -14.12
CA GLU A 199 -13.08 -3.12 -15.05
C GLU A 199 -12.55 -2.02 -15.98
N PRO A 200 -11.23 -1.96 -16.23
CA PRO A 200 -10.70 -1.08 -17.27
C PRO A 200 -11.35 -1.50 -18.59
N ALA A 201 -11.94 -0.55 -19.31
CA ALA A 201 -12.44 -0.82 -20.64
C ALA A 201 -11.24 -1.27 -21.52
N ASP A 202 -11.34 -2.47 -22.09
CA ASP A 202 -10.36 -3.04 -23.03
C ASP A 202 -10.07 -2.11 -24.22
#